data_AF-A0A7V5WM97-F1
#
_entry.id   AF-A0A7V5WM97-F1
#
_cell.length_a   1.000
_cell.length_b   1.000
_cell.length_c   1.000
_cell.angle_alpha   90.00
_cell.angle_beta   90.00
_cell.angle_gamma   90.00
#
_symmetry.space_group_name_H-M   'P 1'
#
loop_
_entity.id
_entity.type
_entity.pdbx_description
1 polymer ?
#
loop_
_entity_poly.entity_id
_entity_poly.type
_entity_poly.pdbx_seq_one_letter_code
_entity_poly.pdbx_strand_id
1 'polypeptide(L)' 'KIVPKTNLMVETDSPYLAPVPKRGKRNTPAYVRHTAAFLAELRGESLEELESYTDTNAIKIYKLPI' A
#
# COMPACT_ATOMS: atom_id res chain seq x y z
N LYS A 1 2.26 14.01 -3.47
CA LYS A 1 3.44 13.29 -4.03
C LYS A 1 4.77 13.61 -3.31
N ILE A 2 4.75 14.16 -2.09
CA ILE A 2 5.96 14.65 -1.40
C ILE A 2 6.83 13.54 -0.77
N VAL A 3 6.27 12.35 -0.55
CA VAL A 3 7.01 11.19 0.02
C VAL A 3 7.86 10.53 -1.09
N PRO A 4 9.20 10.41 -0.91
CA PRO A 4 10.08 9.69 -1.82
C PRO A 4 9.70 8.22 -1.96
N LYS A 5 9.97 7.61 -3.12
CA LYS A 5 9.66 6.19 -3.37
C LYS A 5 10.30 5.26 -2.34
N THR A 6 11.53 5.53 -1.93
CA THR A 6 12.30 4.75 -0.93
C THR A 6 11.74 4.82 0.49
N ASN A 7 10.78 5.72 0.75
CA ASN A 7 10.23 5.97 2.08
C ASN A 7 8.72 5.70 2.13
N LEU A 8 8.15 5.09 1.08
CA LEU A 8 6.73 4.80 1.00
C LEU A 8 6.48 3.30 1.25
N MET A 9 5.49 3.01 2.11
CA MET A 9 4.89 1.70 2.31
C MET A 9 3.37 1.86 2.30
N VAL A 10 2.64 0.77 2.08
CA VAL A 10 1.17 0.76 2.10
C VAL A 10 0.70 -0.24 3.14
N GLU A 11 -0.30 0.16 3.93
CA GLU A 11 -0.93 -0.71 4.93
C GLU A 11 -2.46 -0.57 4.91
N THR A 12 -3.12 -1.34 5.76
CA THR A 12 -4.59 -1.28 5.93
C THR A 12 -5.02 -0.69 7.26
N ASP A 13 -4.20 -0.77 8.30
CA ASP A 13 -4.64 -0.56 9.70
C ASP A 13 -5.82 -1.47 10.11
N SER A 14 -5.86 -2.70 9.57
CA SER A 14 -6.90 -3.68 9.91
C SER A 14 -6.88 -4.00 11.41
N PRO A 15 -8.05 -4.05 12.09
CA PRO A 15 -9.40 -4.14 11.52
C PRO A 15 -10.12 -2.81 11.23
N TYR A 16 -9.43 -1.67 11.35
CA TYR A 16 -9.97 -0.31 11.21
C TYR A 16 -9.76 0.27 9.81
N LEU A 17 -10.36 1.43 9.53
CA LEU A 17 -10.08 2.26 8.34
C LEU A 17 -10.23 1.56 6.97
N ALA A 18 -11.30 0.77 6.77
CA ALA A 18 -11.53 0.12 5.48
C ALA A 18 -11.51 1.12 4.30
N PRO A 19 -10.68 0.89 3.25
CA PRO A 19 -10.56 1.79 2.12
C PRO A 19 -11.82 1.73 1.25
N VAL A 20 -12.03 2.73 0.38
CA VAL A 20 -13.06 2.65 -0.68
C VAL A 20 -12.64 1.54 -1.67
N PRO A 21 -13.55 0.66 -2.13
CA PRO A 21 -15.02 0.65 -1.98
C PRO A 21 -15.54 -0.18 -0.78
N LYS A 22 -14.67 -0.56 0.16
CA LYS A 22 -15.00 -1.38 1.34
C LYS A 22 -15.35 -0.56 2.59
N ARG A 23 -15.35 0.78 2.49
CA ARG A 23 -15.66 1.71 3.58
C ARG A 23 -16.99 1.34 4.26
N GLY A 24 -17.01 1.43 5.59
CA GLY A 24 -18.16 1.02 6.43
C GLY A 24 -18.20 -0.47 6.77
N LYS A 25 -17.30 -1.29 6.22
CA LYS A 25 -17.09 -2.70 6.63
C LYS A 25 -15.85 -2.83 7.51
N ARG A 26 -15.72 -3.96 8.21
CA ARG A 26 -14.46 -4.33 8.90
C ARG A 26 -13.34 -4.44 7.87
N ASN A 27 -12.20 -3.84 8.17
CA ASN A 27 -11.05 -3.90 7.28
C ASN A 27 -10.34 -5.26 7.39
N THR A 28 -9.68 -5.66 6.30
CA THR A 28 -8.87 -6.87 6.24
C THR A 28 -7.56 -6.60 5.48
N PRO A 29 -6.48 -7.34 5.77
CA PRO A 29 -5.21 -7.18 5.06
C PRO A 29 -5.33 -7.27 3.53
N ALA A 30 -6.27 -8.10 3.04
CA ALA A 30 -6.55 -8.26 1.61
C ALA A 30 -7.01 -6.95 0.91
N TYR A 31 -7.50 -5.96 1.66
CA TYR A 31 -7.94 -4.68 1.11
C TYR A 31 -6.78 -3.69 0.85
N VAL A 32 -5.52 -4.04 1.20
CA VAL A 32 -4.34 -3.19 0.94
C VAL A 32 -4.22 -2.78 -0.53
N ARG A 33 -4.63 -3.67 -1.44
CA ARG A 33 -4.64 -3.43 -2.89
C ARG A 33 -5.44 -2.19 -3.29
N HIS A 34 -6.53 -1.88 -2.57
CA HIS A 34 -7.34 -0.70 -2.87
C HIS A 34 -6.59 0.60 -2.55
N THR A 35 -5.86 0.64 -1.42
CA THR A 35 -5.00 1.77 -1.07
C THR A 35 -3.83 1.91 -2.05
N ALA A 36 -3.19 0.78 -2.41
CA ALA A 36 -2.09 0.75 -3.37
C ALA A 36 -2.52 1.26 -4.76
N ALA A 37 -3.65 0.78 -5.29
CA ALA A 37 -4.20 1.23 -6.57
C ALA A 37 -4.53 2.73 -6.58
N PHE A 38 -5.15 3.24 -5.51
CA PHE A 38 -5.40 4.68 -5.38
C PHE A 38 -4.10 5.49 -5.35
N LEU A 39 -3.06 5.01 -4.64
CA LEU A 39 -1.77 5.68 -4.59
C LEU A 39 -1.05 5.68 -5.94
N ALA A 40 -1.12 4.59 -6.69
CA ALA A 40 -0.52 4.48 -8.02
C ALA A 40 -1.16 5.50 -8.98
N GLU A 41 -2.49 5.56 -9.01
CA GLU A 41 -3.24 6.57 -9.76
C GLU A 41 -2.86 7.99 -9.34
N LEU A 42 -2.87 8.26 -8.03
CA LEU A 42 -2.52 9.57 -7.48
C LEU A 42 -1.10 9.99 -7.88
N ARG A 43 -0.16 9.04 -7.99
CA ARG A 43 1.24 9.28 -8.33
C ARG A 43 1.48 9.32 -9.84
N GLY A 44 0.60 8.76 -10.65
CA GLY A 44 0.73 8.68 -12.10
C GLY A 44 1.70 7.58 -12.55
N GLU A 45 1.73 6.47 -11.80
CA GLU A 45 2.55 5.29 -12.06
C GLU A 45 1.66 4.04 -12.11
N SER A 46 2.18 2.92 -12.62
CA SER A 46 1.42 1.67 -12.64
C SER A 46 1.34 1.06 -11.23
N LEU A 47 0.36 0.20 -10.98
CA LEU A 47 0.25 -0.49 -9.70
C LEU A 47 1.48 -1.39 -9.47
N GLU A 48 1.97 -2.05 -10.52
CA GLU A 48 3.13 -2.93 -10.47
C GLU A 48 4.41 -2.15 -10.13
N GLU A 49 4.57 -0.94 -10.65
CA GLU A 49 5.70 -0.07 -10.30
C GLU A 49 5.64 0.32 -8.82
N LEU A 50 4.44 0.66 -8.31
CA LEU A 50 4.23 0.99 -6.91
C LEU A 50 4.55 -0.18 -5.99
N GLU A 51 3.99 -1.35 -6.31
CA GLU A 51 4.22 -2.60 -5.56
C GLU A 51 5.72 -2.92 -5.47
N SER A 52 6.44 -2.83 -6.59
CA SER A 52 7.88 -3.14 -6.65
C SER A 52 8.70 -2.35 -5.64
N TYR A 53 8.53 -1.02 -5.55
CA TYR A 53 9.30 -0.24 -4.60
C TYR A 53 8.76 -0.35 -3.17
N THR A 54 7.44 -0.51 -2.96
CA THR A 54 6.89 -0.68 -1.61
C THR A 54 7.29 -2.03 -0.99
N ASP A 55 7.36 -3.08 -1.80
CA ASP A 55 7.81 -4.41 -1.39
C ASP A 55 9.30 -4.38 -1.05
N THR A 56 10.12 -3.78 -1.92
CA THR A 56 11.55 -3.59 -1.67
C THR A 56 11.79 -2.84 -0.35
N ASN A 57 11.01 -1.79 -0.08
CA ASN A 57 11.11 -1.03 1.17
C ASN A 57 10.71 -1.88 2.38
N ALA A 58 9.59 -2.62 2.29
CA ALA A 58 9.11 -3.47 3.37
C ALA A 58 10.10 -4.60 3.69
N ILE A 59 10.64 -5.28 2.68
CA ILE A 59 11.69 -6.31 2.82
C ILE A 59 12.90 -5.72 3.55
N LYS A 60 13.37 -4.55 3.12
CA LYS A 60 14.54 -3.90 3.70
C LYS A 60 14.33 -3.50 5.17
N ILE A 61 13.16 -2.93 5.49
CA ILE A 61 12.86 -2.40 6.83
C ILE A 61 12.60 -3.54 7.81
N TYR A 62 11.76 -4.51 7.44
CA TYR A 62 11.33 -5.59 8.32
C TYR A 62 12.20 -6.84 8.24
N LYS A 63 13.17 -6.89 7.31
CA LYS A 63 14.02 -8.06 7.05
C LYS A 63 13.18 -9.30 6.77
N LEU A 64 12.18 -9.15 5.89
CA LEU A 64 11.24 -10.22 5.57
C LEU A 64 11.98 -11.39 4.88
N PRO A 65 11.67 -12.65 5.25
CA PRO A 65 12.28 -13.83 4.63
C PRO A 65 11.54 -14.19 3.34
N ILE A 66 11.77 -13.40 2.28
CA ILE A 66 11.16 -13.58 0.96
C ILE A 66 12.22 -13.98 -0.06
#